data_AF-A0ABD5R1Y0-F1
#
_entry.id   AF-A0ABD5R1Y0-F1
#
_cell.length_a   1.000
_cell.length_b   1.000
_cell.length_c   1.000
_cell.angle_alpha   90.00
_cell.angle_beta   90.00
_cell.angle_gamma   90.00
#
_symmetry.space_group_name_H-M   'P 1'
#
loop_
_entity.id
_entity.type
_entity.pdbx_description
1 polymer ?
#
loop_
_entity_poly.entity_id
_entity_poly.type
_entity_poly.pdbx_seq_one_letter_code
_entity_poly.pdbx_strand_id
1 'polypeptide(L)'
;MEEQDILDLSDEEVNKIERVNQSFAEREQAEAAKERHQKLRVLFERASRDALPGIAYMVYVGYLALAVLFRLMEYSGEKLYIGSFLLFVIVVAPLILLPSNFWAILKRNTLERFTDQ
;
A
#
# COMPACT_ATOMS: atom_id res chain seq x y z
N MET A 1 18.24 -18.55 40.89
CA MET A 1 19.22 -19.30 40.09
C MET A 1 18.68 -20.73 40.00
N GLU A 2 17.58 -21.04 39.32
CA GLU A 2 17.14 -20.66 37.96
C GLU A 2 18.28 -20.78 36.96
N GLU A 3 18.47 -21.99 36.41
CA GLU A 3 19.05 -22.26 35.06
C GLU A 3 19.29 -23.76 34.73
N GLN A 4 19.08 -24.72 35.64
CA GLN A 4 19.56 -26.10 35.42
C GLN A 4 18.55 -27.15 34.90
N ASP A 5 17.27 -26.82 34.73
CA ASP A 5 16.23 -27.84 34.41
C ASP A 5 15.90 -27.96 32.91
N ILE A 6 16.72 -27.40 32.02
CA ILE A 6 16.48 -27.40 30.56
C ILE A 6 17.35 -28.46 29.83
N LEU A 7 18.31 -29.11 30.50
CA LEU A 7 19.41 -29.82 29.85
C LEU A 7 19.40 -31.35 30.03
N ASP A 8 18.26 -32.02 29.81
CA ASP A 8 18.29 -33.48 29.57
C ASP A 8 17.16 -33.97 28.64
N LEU A 9 16.82 -33.16 27.63
CA LEU A 9 15.94 -33.60 26.55
C LEU A 9 16.75 -34.44 25.56
N SER A 10 16.26 -35.63 25.21
CA SER A 10 16.92 -36.44 24.20
C SER A 10 16.88 -35.73 22.83
N ASP A 11 17.87 -35.99 21.97
CA ASP A 11 17.93 -35.40 20.61
C ASP A 11 16.64 -35.62 19.80
N GLU A 12 15.85 -36.64 20.17
CA GLU A 12 14.56 -36.96 19.57
C GLU A 12 13.44 -36.03 20.07
N GLU A 13 13.48 -35.63 21.34
CA GLU A 13 12.55 -34.65 21.93
C GLU A 13 12.83 -33.23 21.45
N VAL A 14 14.11 -32.86 21.30
CA VAL A 14 14.52 -31.57 20.72
C VAL A 14 14.03 -31.46 19.28
N ASN A 15 14.23 -32.51 18.46
CA ASN A 15 13.72 -32.55 17.09
C ASN A 15 12.19 -32.44 17.01
N LYS A 16 11.48 -33.04 17.98
CA LYS A 16 10.02 -32.99 18.03
C LYS A 16 9.53 -31.58 18.37
N ILE A 17 10.18 -30.90 19.32
CA ILE A 17 9.89 -29.52 19.67
C ILE A 17 10.19 -28.58 18.51
N GLU A 18 11.29 -28.80 17.79
CA GLU A 18 11.69 -27.97 16.65
C GLU A 18 10.70 -28.08 15.48
N ARG A 19 10.24 -29.29 15.14
CA ARG A 19 9.17 -29.49 14.14
C ARG A 19 7.84 -28.85 14.56
N VAL A 20 7.49 -28.95 15.83
CA VAL A 20 6.26 -28.33 16.36
C VAL A 20 6.37 -26.80 16.26
N ASN A 21 7.49 -26.20 16.66
CA ASN A 21 7.72 -24.76 16.53
C ASN A 21 7.71 -24.28 15.08
N GLN A 22 8.33 -25.02 14.15
CA GLN A 22 8.25 -24.72 12.72
C GLN A 22 6.79 -24.76 12.22
N SER A 23 6.01 -25.77 12.63
CA SER A 23 4.59 -25.85 12.24
C SER A 23 3.73 -24.72 12.81
N PHE A 24 4.06 -24.21 14.01
CA PHE A 24 3.42 -23.04 14.59
C PHE A 24 3.80 -21.76 13.85
N ALA A 25 5.09 -21.57 13.53
CA ALA A 25 5.56 -20.42 12.78
C ALA A 25 4.96 -20.37 11.36
N GLU A 26 4.86 -21.52 10.68
CA GLU A 26 4.20 -21.62 9.37
C GLU A 26 2.71 -21.30 9.44
N ARG A 27 2.02 -21.77 10.50
CA ARG A 27 0.61 -21.44 10.73
C ARG A 27 0.39 -19.96 11.00
N GLU A 28 1.23 -19.36 11.84
CA GLU A 28 1.16 -17.93 12.15
C GLU A 28 1.42 -17.08 10.90
N GLN A 29 2.39 -17.46 10.07
CA GLN A 29 2.63 -16.79 8.79
C GLN A 29 1.46 -16.96 7.82
N ALA A 30 0.84 -18.14 7.76
CA ALA A 30 -0.33 -18.39 6.93
C ALA A 30 -1.56 -17.60 7.40
N GLU A 31 -1.76 -17.46 8.72
CA GLU A 31 -2.82 -16.64 9.30
C GLU A 31 -2.56 -15.14 9.06
N ALA A 32 -1.33 -14.67 9.28
CA ALA A 32 -0.94 -13.29 8.99
C ALA A 32 -1.09 -12.96 7.49
N ALA A 33 -0.76 -13.89 6.60
CA ALA A 33 -1.00 -13.73 5.17
C ALA A 33 -2.51 -13.65 4.86
N LYS A 34 -3.33 -14.55 5.41
CA LYS A 34 -4.79 -14.50 5.26
C LYS A 34 -5.38 -13.19 5.76
N GLU A 35 -4.91 -12.69 6.91
CA GLU A 35 -5.37 -11.46 7.51
C GLU A 35 -4.98 -10.24 6.66
N ARG A 36 -3.77 -10.22 6.09
CA ARG A 36 -3.34 -9.19 5.12
C ARG A 36 -4.18 -9.23 3.84
N HIS A 37 -4.43 -10.42 3.30
CA HIS A 37 -5.28 -10.59 2.12
C HIS A 37 -6.73 -10.17 2.40
N GLN A 38 -7.27 -10.46 3.59
CA GLN A 38 -8.59 -10.00 4.01
C GLN A 38 -8.64 -8.48 4.21
N LYS A 39 -7.65 -7.87 4.85
CA LYS A 39 -7.58 -6.41 5.04
C LYS A 39 -7.50 -5.67 3.69
N LEU A 40 -6.68 -6.15 2.77
CA LEU A 40 -6.61 -5.61 1.40
C LEU A 40 -7.92 -5.83 0.66
N ARG A 41 -8.52 -7.02 0.76
CA ARG A 41 -9.81 -7.32 0.13
C ARG A 41 -10.93 -6.43 0.65
N VAL A 42 -11.00 -6.15 1.95
CA VAL A 42 -11.99 -5.23 2.54
C VAL A 42 -11.77 -3.80 2.03
N LEU A 43 -10.53 -3.35 1.88
CA LEU A 43 -10.22 -2.05 1.29
C LEU A 43 -10.66 -1.97 -0.19
N PHE A 44 -10.54 -3.07 -0.94
CA PHE A 44 -10.95 -3.15 -2.35
C PHE A 44 -12.45 -3.43 -2.57
N GLU A 45 -13.12 -4.19 -1.70
CA GLU A 45 -14.57 -4.44 -1.75
C GLU A 45 -15.37 -3.20 -1.36
N ARG A 46 -14.81 -2.34 -0.49
CA ARG A 46 -15.44 -1.06 -0.09
C ARG A 46 -15.09 0.10 -1.04
N ALA A 47 -14.06 -0.05 -1.87
CA ALA A 47 -13.81 0.86 -2.98
C ALA A 47 -14.81 0.50 -4.09
N SER A 48 -15.81 1.37 -4.31
CA SER A 48 -16.80 1.20 -5.39
C SER A 48 -16.10 0.74 -6.68
N ARG A 49 -16.67 -0.27 -7.35
CA ARG A 49 -16.16 -0.83 -8.62
C ARG A 49 -15.89 0.25 -9.67
N ASP A 50 -16.60 1.38 -9.56
CA ASP A 50 -16.49 2.55 -10.42
C ASP A 50 -15.30 3.47 -10.07
N ALA A 51 -14.77 3.38 -8.84
CA ALA A 51 -13.63 4.17 -8.37
C ALA A 51 -12.28 3.51 -8.67
N LEU A 52 -12.26 2.18 -8.89
CA LEU A 52 -11.06 1.40 -9.20
C LEU A 52 -10.24 1.95 -10.38
N PRO A 53 -10.84 2.26 -11.55
CA PRO A 53 -10.11 2.83 -12.67
C PRO A 53 -9.45 4.18 -12.33
N GLY A 54 -10.13 5.00 -11.54
CA GLY A 54 -9.62 6.30 -11.10
C GLY A 54 -8.46 6.17 -10.10
N ILE A 55 -8.54 5.21 -9.17
CA ILE A 55 -7.44 4.92 -8.23
C ILE A 55 -6.21 4.41 -9.01
N ALA A 56 -6.39 3.46 -9.93
CA ALA A 56 -5.30 2.95 -10.76
C ALA A 56 -4.65 4.07 -11.60
N TYR A 57 -5.47 4.95 -12.18
CA TYR A 57 -5.00 6.12 -12.90
C TYR A 57 -4.22 7.10 -12.01
N MET A 58 -4.73 7.41 -10.82
CA MET A 58 -4.02 8.28 -9.86
C MET A 58 -2.68 7.70 -9.43
N VAL A 59 -2.60 6.39 -9.17
CA VAL A 59 -1.34 5.72 -8.82
C VAL A 59 -0.34 5.82 -9.98
N TYR A 60 -0.80 5.60 -11.21
CA TYR A 60 0.05 5.71 -12.41
C TYR A 60 0.59 7.13 -12.62
N VAL A 61 -0.30 8.14 -12.58
CA VAL A 61 0.09 9.55 -12.72
C VAL A 61 1.00 9.99 -11.57
N GLY A 62 0.69 9.58 -10.34
CA GLY A 62 1.51 9.87 -9.17
C GLY A 62 2.92 9.28 -9.29
N TYR A 63 3.05 8.04 -9.78
CA TYR A 63 4.35 7.41 -10.03
C TYR A 63 5.17 8.19 -11.07
N LEU A 64 4.56 8.59 -12.19
CA LEU A 64 5.22 9.41 -13.20
C LEU A 64 5.65 10.77 -12.65
N ALA A 65 4.77 11.45 -11.89
CA ALA A 65 5.10 12.72 -11.26
C ALA A 65 6.29 12.59 -10.32
N LEU A 66 6.35 11.52 -9.52
CA LEU A 66 7.46 11.24 -8.60
C LEU A 66 8.78 11.04 -9.37
N ALA A 67 8.76 10.24 -10.44
CA ALA A 67 9.94 10.00 -11.27
C ALA A 67 10.48 11.29 -11.92
N VAL A 68 9.58 12.16 -12.38
CA VAL A 68 9.94 13.47 -12.94
C VAL A 68 10.50 14.39 -11.84
N LEU A 69 9.93 14.35 -10.64
CA LEU A 69 10.38 15.15 -9.50
C LEU A 69 11.81 14.78 -9.07
N PHE A 70 12.13 13.49 -9.02
CA PHE A 70 13.50 13.03 -8.74
C PHE A 70 14.50 13.52 -9.79
N ARG A 71 14.14 13.43 -11.08
CA ARG A 71 14.99 13.99 -12.17
C ARG A 71 15.15 15.50 -12.08
N LEU A 72 14.13 16.21 -11.62
CA LEU A 72 14.16 17.66 -11.46
C LEU A 72 15.18 18.14 -10.43
N MET A 73 15.44 17.33 -9.38
CA MET A 73 16.44 17.68 -8.36
C MET A 73 17.87 17.73 -8.92
N GLU A 74 18.14 17.06 -10.04
CA GLU A 74 19.43 17.06 -10.71
C GLU A 74 19.59 18.24 -11.69
N TYR A 75 18.51 18.96 -12.01
CA TYR A 75 18.53 20.06 -12.95
C TYR A 75 18.78 21.42 -12.29
N SER A 76 19.51 22.29 -12.98
CA SER A 76 19.75 23.68 -12.58
C SER A 76 19.47 24.65 -13.74
N GLY A 77 19.08 25.89 -13.41
CA GLY A 77 18.83 26.95 -14.40
C GLY A 77 17.56 26.73 -15.23
N GLU A 78 17.61 27.02 -16.53
CA GLU A 78 16.46 26.94 -17.45
C GLU A 78 15.79 25.56 -17.50
N LYS A 79 16.57 24.50 -17.33
CA LYS A 79 16.08 23.10 -17.33
C LYS A 79 15.14 22.82 -16.15
N LEU A 80 15.33 23.51 -15.02
CA LEU A 80 14.47 23.37 -13.85
C LEU A 80 13.09 23.98 -14.12
N TYR A 81 13.02 25.15 -14.75
CA TYR A 81 11.74 25.77 -15.12
C TYR A 81 10.92 24.91 -16.09
N ILE A 82 11.56 24.36 -17.13
CA ILE A 82 10.91 23.47 -18.10
C ILE A 82 10.44 22.19 -17.41
N GLY A 83 11.28 21.60 -16.56
CA GLY A 83 10.92 20.41 -15.80
C GLY A 83 9.75 20.67 -14.85
N SER A 84 9.75 21.78 -14.11
CA SER A 84 8.66 22.15 -13.20
C SER A 84 7.35 22.39 -13.95
N PHE A 85 7.40 23.00 -15.13
CA PHE A 85 6.23 23.17 -16.00
C PHE A 85 5.70 21.81 -16.48
N LEU A 86 6.58 20.90 -16.89
CA LEU A 86 6.21 19.54 -17.28
C LEU A 86 5.57 18.77 -16.11
N LEU A 87 6.11 18.92 -14.91
CA LEU A 87 5.54 18.32 -13.70
C LEU A 87 4.17 18.90 -13.39
N PHE A 88 3.99 20.22 -13.53
CA PHE A 88 2.69 20.86 -13.39
C PHE A 88 1.67 20.29 -14.39
N VAL A 89 2.04 20.12 -15.65
CA VAL A 89 1.14 19.52 -16.67
C VAL A 89 0.80 18.07 -16.32
N ILE A 90 1.78 17.27 -15.88
CA ILE A 90 1.56 15.86 -15.49
C ILE A 90 0.64 15.76 -14.26
N VAL A 91 0.67 16.72 -13.35
CA VAL A 91 -0.21 16.70 -12.17
C VAL A 91 -1.59 17.30 -12.48
N VAL A 92 -1.63 18.40 -13.22
CA VAL A 92 -2.84 19.21 -13.42
C VAL A 92 -3.69 18.74 -14.60
N ALA A 93 -3.10 18.36 -15.73
CA ALA A 93 -3.87 17.91 -16.89
C ALA A 93 -4.72 16.67 -16.58
N PRO A 94 -4.22 15.68 -15.82
CA PRO A 94 -5.03 14.55 -15.35
C PRO A 94 -6.23 14.95 -14.50
N LEU A 95 -6.09 15.96 -13.63
CA LEU A 95 -7.20 16.45 -12.80
C LEU A 95 -8.35 17.02 -13.63
N ILE A 96 -8.03 17.64 -14.78
CA ILE A 96 -9.00 18.24 -15.70
C ILE A 96 -9.62 17.18 -16.63
N LEU A 97 -8.85 16.15 -17.01
CA LEU A 97 -9.29 15.06 -17.89
C LEU A 97 -10.14 14.00 -17.17
N LEU A 98 -10.17 14.00 -15.83
CA LEU A 98 -11.03 13.09 -15.08
C LEU A 98 -12.51 13.34 -15.42
N PRO A 99 -13.30 12.28 -15.66
CA PRO A 99 -14.72 12.42 -15.94
C PRO A 99 -15.41 13.24 -14.84
N SER A 100 -16.31 14.15 -15.20
CA SER A 100 -17.07 14.97 -14.23
C SER A 100 -17.79 14.12 -13.17
N ASN A 101 -18.21 12.91 -13.53
CA ASN A 101 -18.82 11.93 -12.64
C ASN A 101 -17.85 11.43 -11.54
N PHE A 102 -16.55 11.40 -11.80
CA PHE A 102 -15.53 11.00 -10.83
C PHE A 102 -15.47 11.99 -9.66
N TRP A 103 -15.52 13.29 -9.95
CA TRP A 103 -15.58 14.35 -8.93
C TRP A 103 -16.86 14.27 -8.09
N ALA A 104 -17.99 13.90 -8.70
CA ALA A 104 -19.25 13.69 -7.98
C ALA A 104 -19.18 12.47 -7.04
N ILE A 105 -18.58 11.36 -7.49
CA ILE A 105 -18.35 10.17 -6.66
C ILE A 105 -17.39 10.47 -5.51
N LEU A 106 -16.29 11.19 -5.78
CA LEU A 106 -15.32 11.62 -4.76
C LEU A 106 -15.99 12.49 -3.70
N LYS A 107 -16.74 13.52 -4.11
CA LYS A 107 -17.46 14.42 -3.21
C LYS A 107 -18.48 13.69 -2.34
N ARG A 108 -19.20 12.71 -2.90
CA ARG A 108 -20.21 11.93 -2.16
C ARG A 108 -19.54 11.03 -1.10
N ASN A 109 -18.46 10.33 -1.48
CA ASN A 109 -17.74 9.45 -0.57
C ASN A 109 -16.96 10.20 0.52
N THR A 110 -16.49 11.43 0.27
CA THR A 110 -15.84 12.25 1.30
C THR A 110 -16.86 12.89 2.23
N LEU A 111 -17.98 13.41 1.74
CA LEU A 111 -19.03 13.98 2.61
C LEU A 111 -19.63 12.92 3.54
N GLU A 112 -19.97 11.73 3.05
CA GLU A 112 -20.56 10.67 3.89
C GLU A 112 -19.61 10.29 5.06
N ARG A 113 -18.29 10.31 4.85
CA ARG A 113 -17.31 10.01 5.92
C ARG A 113 -17.13 11.11 6.96
N PHE A 114 -17.44 12.37 6.62
CA PHE A 114 -17.35 13.50 7.56
C PHE A 114 -18.66 13.78 8.32
N THR A 115 -19.77 13.15 7.92
CA THR A 115 -21.07 13.32 8.60
C THR A 115 -21.40 12.20 9.59
N ASP A 116 -20.61 11.11 9.57
CA ASP A 116 -20.71 9.96 10.50
C ASP A 116 -19.71 10.04 11.69
N GLN A 117 -19.02 11.17 11.86
CA GLN A 117 -18.24 11.50 13.07
C GLN A 117 -18.94 12.61 13.86
#